data_AF-L9XWD2-F1
#
_entry.id   AF-L9XWD2-F1
#
_cell.length_a   1.000
_cell.length_b   1.000
_cell.length_c   1.000
_cell.angle_alpha   90.00
_cell.angle_beta   90.00
_cell.angle_gamma   90.00
#
_symmetry.space_group_name_H-M   'P 1'
#
loop_
_entity.id
_entity.type
_entity.pdbx_description
1 polymer ?
#
loop_
_entity_poly.entity_id
_entity_poly.type
_entity_poly.pdbx_seq_one_letter_code
_entity_poly.pdbx_strand_id
1 'polypeptide(L)'
;MAEDDDLDDLLDELDSQGDLETSQQVVSIRTESRRYDKPVTIIEGFDLTQSEVESTASELKSSIGTGGTVDDGRIELQGDHRDRVPDLLRDRGFDVRE
;
A
#
# COMPACT_ATOMS: atom_id res chain seq x y z
N MET A 1 -36.21 -1.33 19.48
CA MET A 1 -34.79 -1.72 19.61
C MET A 1 -34.36 -2.10 18.22
N ALA A 2 -34.05 -1.04 17.49
CA ALA A 2 -33.74 -0.90 16.08
C ALA A 2 -33.35 0.60 16.01
N GLU A 3 -32.29 1.04 15.37
CA GLU A 3 -31.47 0.48 14.32
C GLU A 3 -29.98 0.67 14.71
N ASP A 4 -29.17 -0.37 14.59
CA ASP A 4 -27.71 -0.27 14.55
C ASP A 4 -27.33 -0.73 13.14
N ASP A 5 -27.28 0.19 12.16
CA ASP A 5 -26.41 0.10 10.97
C ASP A 5 -26.47 1.40 10.13
N ASP A 6 -26.18 2.56 10.75
CA ASP A 6 -25.96 3.84 10.05
C ASP A 6 -24.56 3.90 9.38
N LEU A 7 -24.12 2.82 8.72
CA LEU A 7 -22.75 2.72 8.18
C LEU A 7 -22.65 2.79 6.64
N ASP A 8 -23.78 2.72 5.92
CA ASP A 8 -23.75 2.57 4.45
C ASP A 8 -23.93 3.90 3.68
N ASP A 9 -24.46 4.96 4.32
CA ASP A 9 -24.88 6.20 3.62
C ASP A 9 -23.81 7.31 3.58
N LEU A 10 -22.72 7.20 4.34
CA LEU A 10 -21.67 8.25 4.39
C LEU A 10 -20.49 7.98 3.43
N LEU A 11 -20.34 6.75 2.95
CA LEU A 11 -19.26 6.39 2.03
C LEU A 11 -19.58 6.75 0.56
N ASP A 12 -20.85 6.94 0.22
CA ASP A 12 -21.27 7.27 -1.15
C ASP A 12 -21.10 8.77 -1.50
N GLU A 13 -20.82 9.66 -0.52
CA GLU A 13 -20.54 11.09 -0.75
C GLU A 13 -19.05 11.37 -1.12
N LEU A 14 -18.19 10.34 -1.15
CA LEU A 14 -16.80 10.47 -1.62
C LEU A 14 -16.64 10.31 -3.14
N ASP A 15 -17.73 10.09 -3.88
CA ASP A 15 -17.79 10.43 -5.30
C ASP A 15 -18.19 11.91 -5.41
N SER A 16 -17.24 12.84 -5.61
CA SER A 16 -17.55 14.03 -6.46
C SER A 16 -16.46 15.09 -6.66
N GLN A 17 -15.37 15.21 -5.90
CA GLN A 17 -14.43 16.33 -6.14
C GLN A 17 -12.97 15.93 -5.87
N GLY A 18 -12.29 15.45 -6.90
CA GLY A 18 -10.85 15.15 -6.86
C GLY A 18 -10.21 15.20 -8.24
N ASP A 19 -10.58 16.19 -9.05
CA ASP A 19 -9.71 16.66 -10.13
C ASP A 19 -8.44 17.22 -9.45
N LEU A 20 -7.45 16.36 -9.28
CA LEU A 20 -6.18 16.73 -8.71
C LEU A 20 -5.09 16.23 -9.64
N GLU A 21 -4.52 17.18 -10.38
CA GLU A 21 -3.13 17.19 -10.84
C GLU A 21 -2.12 17.07 -9.65
N THR A 22 -2.45 16.29 -8.61
CA THR A 22 -1.64 16.09 -7.41
C THR A 22 -0.63 15.01 -7.70
N SER A 23 0.62 15.44 -7.91
CA SER A 23 1.86 14.73 -7.58
C SER A 23 1.69 13.23 -7.30
N GLN A 24 1.40 12.44 -8.33
CA GLN A 24 1.31 10.99 -8.20
C GLN A 24 2.70 10.51 -7.78
N GLN A 25 2.84 10.10 -6.52
CA GLN A 25 4.13 9.74 -5.99
C GLN A 25 4.54 8.39 -6.59
N VAL A 26 5.67 8.38 -7.29
CA VAL A 26 6.21 7.19 -7.94
C VAL A 26 7.00 6.37 -6.94
N VAL A 27 6.52 5.17 -6.62
CA VAL A 27 7.22 4.18 -5.80
C VAL A 27 7.78 3.08 -6.68
N SER A 28 8.94 2.56 -6.31
CA SER A 28 9.61 1.47 -7.01
C SER A 28 9.38 0.15 -6.29
N ILE A 29 9.01 -0.89 -7.02
CA ILE A 29 8.87 -2.25 -6.50
C ILE A 29 9.98 -3.11 -7.07
N ARG A 30 10.62 -3.90 -6.22
CA ARG A 30 11.56 -4.94 -6.63
C ARG A 30 11.31 -6.21 -5.84
N THR A 31 11.67 -7.35 -6.40
CA THR A 31 11.72 -8.62 -5.64
C THR A 31 13.16 -9.04 -5.46
N GLU A 32 13.54 -9.35 -4.22
CA GLU A 32 14.83 -9.93 -3.88
C GLU A 32 14.66 -11.33 -3.28
N SER A 33 15.61 -12.21 -3.56
CA SER A 33 15.71 -13.53 -2.93
C SER A 33 16.52 -13.43 -1.63
N ARG A 34 15.88 -13.65 -0.47
CA ARG A 34 16.54 -13.74 0.84
C ARG A 34 17.02 -15.18 1.12
N ARG A 35 17.43 -15.45 2.36
CA ARG A 35 17.91 -16.78 2.79
C ARG A 35 16.97 -17.90 2.32
N TYR A 36 17.56 -18.98 1.81
CA TYR A 36 16.85 -20.14 1.28
C TYR A 36 15.96 -19.84 0.07
N ASP A 37 16.39 -18.92 -0.80
CA ASP A 37 15.67 -18.61 -2.05
C ASP A 37 14.24 -18.08 -1.80
N LYS A 38 13.98 -17.55 -0.61
CA LYS A 38 12.65 -17.01 -0.26
C LYS A 38 12.48 -15.64 -0.90
N PRO A 39 11.46 -15.44 -1.76
CA PRO A 39 11.22 -14.14 -2.35
C PRO A 39 10.74 -13.14 -1.29
N VAL A 40 11.20 -11.91 -1.41
CA VAL A 40 10.78 -10.76 -0.61
C VAL A 40 10.53 -9.62 -1.57
N THR A 41 9.34 -9.03 -1.48
CA THR A 41 8.96 -7.85 -2.24
C THR A 41 9.39 -6.61 -1.45
N ILE A 42 10.14 -5.72 -2.08
CA ILE A 42 10.63 -4.48 -1.48
C ILE A 42 9.98 -3.33 -2.23
N ILE A 43 9.32 -2.44 -1.49
CA ILE A 43 8.74 -1.20 -2.02
C ILE A 43 9.52 -0.03 -1.43
N GLU A 44 9.98 0.88 -2.29
CA GLU A 44 10.77 2.04 -1.89
C GLU A 44 10.45 3.28 -2.74
N GLY A 45 11.03 4.42 -2.40
CA GLY A 45 10.69 5.70 -3.04
C GLY A 45 9.47 6.38 -2.43
N PHE A 46 9.19 6.09 -1.15
CA PHE A 46 8.17 6.83 -0.43
C PHE A 46 8.68 8.25 -0.11
N ASP A 47 8.06 9.28 -0.69
CA ASP A 47 8.29 10.70 -0.36
C ASP A 47 7.39 11.14 0.81
N LEU A 48 7.22 10.24 1.78
CA LEU A 48 6.34 10.42 2.93
C LEU A 48 7.14 10.39 4.23
N THR A 49 6.55 10.87 5.32
CA THR A 49 7.16 10.74 6.64
C THR A 49 7.17 9.29 7.10
N GLN A 50 8.06 8.92 8.03
CA GLN A 50 8.13 7.55 8.56
C GLN A 50 6.77 7.02 9.04
N SER A 51 5.98 7.85 9.74
CA SER A 51 4.64 7.47 10.23
C SER A 51 3.66 7.09 9.12
N GLU A 52 3.74 7.79 7.98
CA GLU A 52 2.90 7.53 6.80
C GLU A 52 3.34 6.25 6.09
N VAL A 53 4.66 6.01 5.99
CA VAL A 53 5.21 4.75 5.45
C VAL A 53 4.81 3.58 6.33
N GLU A 54 4.85 3.73 7.65
CA GLU A 54 4.40 2.71 8.60
C GLU A 54 2.90 2.40 8.46
N SER A 55 2.07 3.43 8.28
CA SER A 55 0.63 3.27 8.03
C SER A 55 0.39 2.52 6.72
N THR A 56 1.04 2.95 5.63
CA THR A 56 0.97 2.30 4.31
C THR A 56 1.43 0.84 4.39
N ALA A 57 2.51 0.57 5.12
CA ALA A 57 3.00 -0.79 5.32
C ALA A 57 2.01 -1.64 6.11
N SER A 58 1.38 -1.10 7.15
CA SER A 58 0.38 -1.80 7.94
C SER A 58 -0.81 -2.21 7.07
N GLU A 59 -1.28 -1.31 6.21
CA GLU A 59 -2.35 -1.58 5.27
C GLU A 59 -1.98 -2.63 4.22
N LEU A 60 -0.80 -2.50 3.59
CA LEU A 60 -0.32 -3.49 2.63
C LEU A 60 -0.19 -4.89 3.25
N LYS A 61 0.35 -4.97 4.48
CA LYS A 61 0.43 -6.22 5.25
C LYS A 61 -0.95 -6.81 5.52
N SER A 62 -1.93 -5.97 5.90
CA SER A 62 -3.31 -6.40 6.16
C SER A 62 -4.00 -6.92 4.90
N SER A 63 -3.85 -6.22 3.77
CA SER A 63 -4.47 -6.59 2.49
C SER A 63 -3.87 -7.86 1.87
N ILE A 64 -2.54 -8.02 1.97
CA ILE A 64 -1.85 -9.19 1.43
C ILE A 64 -1.95 -10.38 2.39
N GLY A 65 -2.06 -10.13 3.69
CA GLY A 65 -2.04 -11.16 4.73
C GLY A 65 -0.64 -11.73 4.96
N THR A 66 0.41 -10.95 4.68
CA THR A 66 1.80 -11.37 4.87
C THR A 66 2.52 -10.52 5.91
N GLY A 67 3.56 -11.10 6.50
CA GLY A 67 4.47 -10.38 7.37
C GLY A 67 5.38 -9.45 6.57
N GLY A 68 5.82 -8.37 7.21
CA GLY A 68 6.75 -7.42 6.61
C GLY A 68 7.27 -6.40 7.61
N THR A 69 8.33 -5.71 7.22
CA THR A 69 9.03 -4.71 8.03
C THR A 69 9.18 -3.42 7.23
N VAL A 70 9.11 -2.29 7.92
CA VAL A 70 9.57 -1.01 7.38
C VAL A 70 11.01 -0.83 7.84
N ASP A 71 11.93 -0.67 6.89
CA ASP A 71 13.35 -0.48 7.14
C ASP A 71 13.77 0.77 6.37
N ASP A 72 14.30 1.81 7.03
CA ASP A 72 14.86 3.00 6.34
C ASP A 72 13.93 3.66 5.29
N GLY A 73 12.60 3.65 5.52
CA GLY A 73 11.63 4.22 4.56
C GLY A 73 11.30 3.33 3.36
N ARG A 74 11.73 2.06 3.35
CA ARG A 74 11.25 1.01 2.42
C ARG A 74 10.44 -0.03 3.17
N ILE A 75 9.50 -0.64 2.47
CA ILE A 75 8.61 -1.69 2.98
C ILE A 75 9.08 -3.02 2.41
N GLU A 76 9.46 -3.95 3.27
CA GLU A 76 9.82 -5.32 2.92
C GLU A 76 8.65 -6.26 3.25
N LEU A 77 8.09 -6.93 2.26
CA LEU A 77 7.01 -7.91 2.40
C LEU A 77 7.50 -9.32 2.08
N GLN A 78 7.20 -10.29 2.94
CA GLN A 78 7.56 -11.69 2.72
C GLN A 78 6.72 -12.29 1.58
N GLY A 79 7.37 -12.88 0.58
CA GLY A 79 6.74 -13.46 -0.61
C GLY A 79 6.96 -12.65 -1.89
N ASP A 80 6.60 -13.25 -3.02
CA ASP A 80 6.50 -12.56 -4.31
C ASP A 80 5.08 -12.03 -4.46
N HIS A 81 4.91 -10.71 -4.42
CA HIS A 81 3.59 -10.07 -4.54
C HIS A 81 3.58 -9.03 -5.66
N ARG A 82 4.43 -9.21 -6.68
CA ARG A 82 4.53 -8.31 -7.83
C ARG A 82 3.22 -8.15 -8.59
N ASP A 83 2.29 -9.09 -8.50
CA ASP A 83 0.98 -8.97 -9.14
C ASP A 83 -0.07 -8.25 -8.27
N ARG A 84 0.12 -8.20 -6.93
CA ARG A 84 -0.90 -7.63 -6.00
C ARG A 84 -0.49 -6.28 -5.44
N VAL A 85 0.80 -6.09 -5.16
CA VAL A 85 1.32 -4.85 -4.58
C VAL A 85 1.13 -3.66 -5.52
N PRO A 86 1.39 -3.76 -6.84
CA PRO A 86 1.16 -2.63 -7.75
C PRO A 86 -0.29 -2.16 -7.77
N ASP A 87 -1.23 -3.09 -7.88
CA ASP A 87 -2.66 -2.77 -7.89
C ASP A 87 -3.11 -2.10 -6.59
N LEU A 88 -2.65 -2.61 -5.43
CA LEU A 88 -2.96 -2.01 -4.12
C LEU A 88 -2.36 -0.61 -3.92
N LEU A 89 -1.21 -0.33 -4.55
CA LEU A 89 -0.58 0.98 -4.53
C LEU A 89 -1.27 1.94 -5.50
N ARG A 90 -1.62 1.48 -6.69
CA ARG A 90 -2.37 2.26 -7.70
C ARG A 90 -3.76 2.64 -7.21
N ASP A 91 -4.47 1.73 -6.56
CA ASP A 91 -5.78 1.97 -5.93
C ASP A 91 -5.70 3.07 -4.84
N ARG A 92 -4.56 3.18 -4.16
CA ARG A 92 -4.26 4.23 -3.18
C ARG A 92 -3.71 5.53 -3.79
N GLY A 93 -3.59 5.62 -5.11
CA GLY A 93 -3.07 6.81 -5.80
C GLY A 93 -1.55 6.93 -5.83
N PHE A 94 -0.81 5.84 -5.62
CA PHE A 94 0.63 5.77 -5.89
C PHE A 94 0.89 5.27 -7.31
N ASP A 95 1.86 5.87 -8.00
CA ASP A 95 2.35 5.34 -9.25
C ASP A 95 3.44 4.30 -8.99
N VAL A 96 3.44 3.22 -9.76
CA VAL A 96 4.30 2.06 -9.49
C VAL A 96 5.26 1.82 -10.63
N ARG A 97 6.54 1.83 -10.28
CA ARG A 97 7.65 1.51 -11.17
C ARG A 97 8.22 0.13 -10.86
N GLU A 98 8.12 -0.78 -11.82
CA GLU A 98 8.62 -2.16 -11.77
C GLU A 98 10.07 -2.30 -12.28
#